data_AF-A0A2S9GGK8-F1
#
_entry.id   AF-A0A2S9GGK8-F1
#
_cell.length_a   1.000
_cell.length_b   1.000
_cell.length_c   1.000
_cell.angle_alpha   90.00
_cell.angle_beta   90.00
_cell.angle_gamma   90.00
#
_symmetry.space_group_name_H-M   'P 1'
#
loop_
_entity.id
_entity.type
_entity.pdbx_description
1 polymer ?
#
loop_
_entity_poly.entity_id
_entity_poly.type
_entity_poly.pdbx_seq_one_letter_code
_entity_poly.pdbx_strand_id
1 'polypeptide(L)'
;ALTAELVRHFGDKAAHPLHYIDGEWGSRQWTRGCYNANCGPLVWTTYGAALAEPIGPIHWASTDTATHWSAYMEGAVEAGERAAG
;
A
#
# COMPACT_ATOMS: atom_id res chain seq x y z
N ALA A 1 14.40 21.62 -2.90
CA ALA A 1 12.94 21.62 -2.67
C ALA A 1 12.60 21.08 -1.28
N LEU A 2 12.87 19.80 -0.98
CA LEU A 2 12.55 19.19 0.32
C LEU A 2 13.08 19.97 1.54
N THR A 3 14.38 20.24 1.61
CA THR A 3 14.98 20.98 2.74
C THR A 3 14.46 22.41 2.86
N ALA A 4 14.12 23.05 1.74
CA ALA A 4 13.50 24.38 1.76
C ALA A 4 12.11 24.35 2.41
N GLU A 5 11.28 23.34 2.08
CA GLU A 5 9.99 23.14 2.76
C GLU A 5 10.16 22.81 4.24
N LEU A 6 11.14 21.97 4.58
CA LEU A 6 11.43 21.65 5.98
C LEU A 6 11.87 22.89 6.77
N VAL A 7 12.73 23.74 6.20
CA VAL A 7 13.11 25.02 6.83
C VAL A 7 11.90 25.94 6.99
N ARG A 8 11.03 26.02 5.97
CA ARG A 8 9.81 26.83 6.03
C ARG A 8 8.89 26.44 7.19
N HIS A 9 8.85 25.16 7.55
CA HIS A 9 8.00 24.63 8.62
C HIS A 9 8.68 24.51 9.98
N PHE A 10 9.99 24.25 10.02
CA PHE A 10 10.71 23.83 11.22
C PHE A 10 11.95 24.68 11.53
N GLY A 11 12.25 25.69 10.71
CA GLY A 11 13.34 26.64 10.89
C GLY A 11 14.71 26.15 10.38
N ASP A 12 15.71 27.00 10.51
CA ASP A 12 17.03 26.87 9.85
C ASP A 12 17.79 25.58 10.20
N LYS A 13 17.53 24.99 11.38
CA LYS A 13 18.15 23.70 11.75
C LYS A 13 17.81 22.58 10.77
N ALA A 14 16.65 22.64 10.11
CA ALA A 14 16.24 21.65 9.12
C ALA A 14 17.00 21.73 7.79
N ALA A 15 17.84 22.77 7.58
CA ALA A 15 18.63 22.94 6.37
C ALA A 15 19.75 21.89 6.21
N HIS A 16 20.16 21.25 7.32
CA HIS A 16 21.35 20.39 7.37
C HIS A 16 21.01 19.02 7.96
N PRO A 17 20.32 18.13 7.22
CA PRO A 17 20.09 16.76 7.69
C PRO A 17 21.42 16.00 7.78
N LEU A 18 21.57 15.18 8.82
CA LEU A 18 22.73 14.29 8.96
C LEU A 18 22.74 13.20 7.88
N HIS A 19 21.55 12.69 7.54
CA HIS A 19 21.37 11.66 6.53
C HIS A 19 20.06 11.89 5.77
N TYR A 20 20.06 11.51 4.50
CA TYR A 20 18.87 11.47 3.67
C TYR A 20 18.87 10.15 2.89
N ILE A 21 17.75 9.43 2.98
CA ILE A 21 17.52 8.20 2.24
C ILE A 21 16.15 8.34 1.60
N ASP A 22 16.11 8.07 0.30
CA ASP A 22 14.89 8.04 -0.49
C ASP A 22 14.74 6.66 -1.13
N GLY A 23 13.50 6.26 -1.37
CA GLY A 23 13.16 4.96 -1.91
C GLY A 23 11.93 5.04 -2.79
N GLU A 24 12.14 4.87 -4.09
CA GLU A 24 11.05 4.75 -5.05
C GLU A 24 10.42 3.35 -4.96
N TRP A 25 9.09 3.32 -4.91
CA TRP A 25 8.30 2.08 -4.87
C TRP A 25 7.76 1.71 -6.26
N GLY A 26 7.41 2.71 -7.07
CA GLY A 26 6.84 2.53 -8.40
C GLY A 26 7.76 1.79 -9.37
N SER A 27 9.07 1.96 -9.23
CA SER A 27 10.08 1.32 -10.08
C SER A 27 10.48 -0.09 -9.62
N ARG A 28 9.99 -0.56 -8.47
CA ARG A 28 10.35 -1.89 -7.94
C ARG A 28 9.59 -2.96 -8.69
N GLN A 29 10.30 -3.84 -9.40
CA GLN A 29 9.71 -4.84 -10.30
C GLN A 29 8.57 -5.67 -9.69
N TRP A 30 8.67 -6.01 -8.40
CA TRP A 30 7.71 -6.88 -7.71
C TRP A 30 6.61 -6.13 -6.96
N THR A 31 6.80 -4.86 -6.63
CA THR A 31 5.82 -4.06 -5.88
C THR A 31 5.07 -3.08 -6.79
N ARG A 32 5.79 -2.44 -7.73
CA ARG A 32 5.26 -1.59 -8.80
C ARG A 32 4.45 -0.38 -8.33
N GLY A 33 4.56 -0.02 -7.05
CA GLY A 33 3.77 1.03 -6.42
C GLY A 33 3.75 0.85 -4.91
N CYS A 34 3.08 1.79 -4.24
CA CYS A 34 2.81 1.80 -2.81
C CYS A 34 1.67 2.81 -2.58
N TYR A 35 0.83 2.68 -1.54
CA TYR A 35 0.80 1.63 -0.52
C TYR A 35 -0.24 0.55 -0.79
N ASN A 36 -1.12 0.75 -1.76
CA ASN A 36 -2.17 -0.20 -2.13
C ASN A 36 -2.54 -0.15 -3.61
N ALA A 37 -3.34 -1.12 -4.04
CA ALA A 37 -3.93 -1.14 -5.38
C ALA A 37 -5.25 -0.37 -5.39
N ASN A 38 -5.24 0.86 -5.92
CA ASN A 38 -6.47 1.64 -6.07
C ASN A 38 -7.20 1.30 -7.36
N CYS A 39 -8.51 1.09 -7.22
CA CYS A 39 -9.41 0.83 -8.34
C CYS A 39 -9.64 2.11 -9.16
N GLY A 40 -9.62 1.97 -10.49
CA GLY A 40 -10.17 3.00 -11.38
C GLY A 40 -11.69 3.12 -11.25
N PRO A 41 -12.31 4.11 -11.94
CA PRO A 41 -13.76 4.26 -11.94
C PRO A 41 -14.48 2.98 -12.34
N LEU A 42 -15.60 2.70 -11.65
CA LEU A 42 -16.48 1.55 -11.84
C LEU A 42 -15.89 0.16 -11.54
N VAL A 43 -14.57 0.02 -11.37
CA VAL A 43 -13.93 -1.28 -11.13
C VAL A 43 -14.47 -1.94 -9.85
N TRP A 44 -14.59 -1.18 -8.75
CA TRP A 44 -15.08 -1.73 -7.49
C TRP A 44 -16.52 -2.23 -7.58
N THR A 45 -17.42 -1.45 -8.19
CA THR A 45 -18.83 -1.81 -8.30
C THR A 45 -19.07 -2.94 -9.30
N THR A 46 -18.22 -3.07 -10.33
CA THR A 46 -18.37 -4.10 -11.36
C THR A 46 -17.67 -5.41 -10.98
N TYR A 47 -16.52 -5.34 -10.32
CA TYR A 47 -15.64 -6.49 -10.10
C TYR A 47 -15.23 -6.71 -8.64
N GLY A 48 -15.67 -5.88 -7.68
CA GLY A 48 -15.23 -5.97 -6.28
C GLY A 48 -15.49 -7.33 -5.62
N ALA A 49 -16.60 -8.01 -5.99
CA ALA A 49 -16.90 -9.36 -5.50
C ALA A 49 -15.83 -10.39 -5.88
N ALA A 50 -15.20 -10.23 -7.06
CA ALA A 50 -14.18 -11.15 -7.56
C ALA A 50 -12.82 -10.97 -6.88
N LEU A 51 -12.61 -9.90 -6.09
CA LEU A 51 -11.31 -9.57 -5.50
C LEU A 51 -10.77 -10.66 -4.57
N ALA A 52 -11.65 -11.36 -3.84
CA ALA A 52 -11.29 -12.40 -2.88
C ALA A 52 -11.97 -13.74 -3.14
N GLU A 53 -12.76 -13.87 -4.21
CA GLU A 53 -13.48 -15.09 -4.53
C GLU A 53 -12.50 -16.21 -4.96
N PRO A 54 -12.47 -17.37 -4.27
CA PRO A 54 -11.58 -18.47 -4.63
C PRO A 54 -11.87 -19.05 -6.02
N ILE A 55 -10.82 -19.54 -6.69
CA ILE A 55 -10.95 -20.25 -7.97
C ILE A 55 -10.48 -21.69 -7.78
N GLY A 56 -11.41 -22.61 -7.54
CA GLY A 56 -11.09 -23.99 -7.21
C GLY A 56 -10.21 -24.06 -5.94
N PRO A 57 -9.01 -24.66 -5.99
CA PRO A 57 -8.11 -24.72 -4.84
C PRO A 57 -7.25 -23.44 -4.63
N ILE A 58 -7.44 -22.39 -5.44
CA ILE A 58 -6.67 -21.15 -5.35
C ILE A 58 -7.43 -20.15 -4.47
N HIS A 59 -6.83 -19.79 -3.34
CA HIS A 59 -7.33 -18.78 -2.41
C HIS A 59 -6.49 -17.50 -2.51
N TRP A 60 -7.13 -16.34 -2.41
CA TRP A 60 -6.47 -15.05 -2.52
C TRP A 60 -6.16 -14.47 -1.14
N ALA A 61 -4.88 -14.22 -0.90
CA ALA A 61 -4.40 -13.39 0.19
C ALA A 61 -3.82 -12.10 -0.38
N SER A 62 -4.06 -10.99 0.33
CA SER A 62 -3.41 -9.69 0.17
C SER A 62 -4.08 -8.75 1.16
N THR A 63 -3.38 -7.71 1.62
CA THR A 63 -4.03 -6.63 2.37
C THR A 63 -5.22 -6.03 1.61
N ASP A 64 -5.19 -5.98 0.27
CA ASP A 64 -6.29 -5.44 -0.54
C ASP A 64 -7.58 -6.26 -0.38
N THR A 65 -7.48 -7.54 -0.02
CA THR A 65 -8.64 -8.42 0.18
C THR A 65 -9.24 -8.35 1.58
N ALA A 66 -8.63 -7.60 2.51
CA ALA A 66 -9.09 -7.48 3.89
C ALA A 66 -10.36 -6.63 4.00
N THR A 67 -11.17 -6.92 5.02
CA THR A 67 -12.38 -6.14 5.35
C THR A 67 -12.12 -5.04 6.37
N HIS A 68 -11.08 -5.20 7.20
CA HIS A 68 -10.58 -4.15 8.08
C HIS A 68 -9.14 -3.82 7.74
N TRP A 69 -8.81 -2.53 7.79
CA TRP A 69 -7.44 -2.06 7.54
C TRP A 69 -6.84 -2.58 6.23
N SER A 70 -7.66 -2.74 5.19
CA SER A 70 -7.19 -2.95 3.82
C SER A 70 -6.17 -1.87 3.46
N ALA A 71 -5.11 -2.25 2.77
CA ALA A 71 -3.89 -1.47 2.50
C ALA A 71 -2.83 -1.42 3.62
N TYR A 72 -3.10 -1.98 4.80
CA TYR A 72 -2.17 -1.96 5.94
C TYR A 72 -1.66 -3.36 6.29
N MET A 73 -0.66 -3.41 7.18
CA MET A 73 -0.07 -4.67 7.63
C MET A 73 -1.09 -5.54 8.37
N GLU A 74 -1.99 -4.93 9.14
CA GLU A 74 -3.10 -5.59 9.82
C GLU A 74 -4.02 -6.30 8.83
N GLY A 75 -4.37 -5.63 7.72
CA GLY A 75 -5.14 -6.25 6.64
C GLY A 75 -4.40 -7.41 5.95
N ALA A 76 -3.07 -7.32 5.82
CA ALA A 76 -2.28 -8.44 5.28
C ALA A 76 -2.34 -9.68 6.18
N VAL A 77 -2.31 -9.49 7.51
CA VAL A 77 -2.48 -10.57 8.48
C VAL A 77 -3.90 -11.14 8.40
N GLU A 78 -4.93 -10.30 8.49
CA GLU A 78 -6.34 -10.72 8.40
C GLU A 78 -6.59 -11.57 7.15
N ALA A 79 -6.16 -11.08 5.98
CA ALA A 79 -6.36 -11.75 4.72
C ALA A 79 -5.60 -13.07 4.61
N GLY A 80 -4.39 -13.13 5.18
CA GLY A 80 -3.57 -14.35 5.22
C GLY A 80 -4.20 -15.43 6.09
N GLU A 81 -4.65 -15.07 7.29
CA GLU A 81 -5.35 -15.99 8.20
C GLU A 81 -6.66 -16.50 7.58
N ARG A 82 -7.46 -15.60 6.98
CA ARG A 82 -8.69 -15.96 6.26
C ARG A 82 -8.44 -16.91 5.09
N ALA A 83 -7.37 -16.69 4.32
CA ALA A 83 -7.07 -17.54 3.16
C ALA A 83 -6.55 -18.94 3.56
N ALA A 84 -6.00 -19.09 4.77
CA ALA A 84 -5.45 -20.33 5.27
C ALA A 84 -6.49 -21.23 5.98
N GLY A 85 -7.53 -20.62 6.56
CA GLY A 85 -8.65 -21.33 7.22
C GLY A 85 -9.68 -21.86 6.23
#